data_AF-A0A2M6YQI7-F1
#
_entry.id   AF-A0A2M6YQI7-F1
#
_cell.length_a   1.000
_cell.length_b   1.000
_cell.length_c   1.000
_cell.angle_alpha   90.00
_cell.angle_beta   90.00
_cell.angle_gamma   90.00
#
_symmetry.space_group_name_H-M   'P 1'
#
loop_
_entity.id
_entity.type
_entity.pdbx_description
1 polymer ?
#
loop_
_entity_poly.entity_id
_entity_poly.type
_entity_poly.pdbx_seq_one_letter_code
_entity_poly.pdbx_strand_id
1 'polypeptide(L)'
;EGLAFLKNQPLGTVLTYPHNYQMRQIVKTPQPLYVYETTAYVSAFANQQTFLEDEMTLEIMQFDWETRRKEVEKFFKTTELLWAKDFLNENQIRYLYLVDNQSFFINPDGLELEEIFANDFVKIYEFRDKI
;
A
#
# COMPACT_ATOMS: atom_id res chain seq x y z
N GLU A 1 -11.03 -7.60 -9.12
CA GLU A 1 -11.15 -8.68 -8.13
C GLU A 1 -10.52 -8.33 -6.79
N GLY A 2 -9.22 -8.01 -6.72
CA GLY A 2 -8.56 -7.66 -5.46
C GLY A 2 -9.23 -6.53 -4.65
N LEU A 3 -9.57 -5.40 -5.29
CA LEU A 3 -10.31 -4.32 -4.61
C LEU A 3 -11.70 -4.74 -4.11
N ALA A 4 -12.41 -5.58 -4.86
CA ALA A 4 -13.72 -6.09 -4.47
C ALA A 4 -13.60 -7.08 -3.30
N PHE A 5 -12.52 -7.87 -3.27
CA PHE A 5 -12.19 -8.72 -2.13
C PHE A 5 -11.89 -7.87 -0.89
N LEU A 6 -11.02 -6.84 -1.03
CA LEU A 6 -10.63 -5.95 0.06
C LEU A 6 -11.82 -5.17 0.65
N LYS A 7 -12.80 -4.82 -0.19
CA LYS A 7 -14.06 -4.18 0.23
C LYS A 7 -14.89 -5.02 1.21
N ASN A 8 -14.80 -6.34 1.11
CA ASN A 8 -15.52 -7.26 1.99
C ASN A 8 -14.73 -7.62 3.25
N GLN A 9 -13.51 -7.09 3.40
CA GLN A 9 -12.73 -7.24 4.63
C GLN A 9 -13.16 -6.21 5.67
N PRO A 10 -12.90 -6.46 6.97
CA PRO A 10 -13.10 -5.46 8.00
C PRO A 10 -12.38 -4.14 7.69
N LEU A 11 -12.84 -3.04 8.30
CA LEU A 11 -12.19 -1.74 8.12
C LEU A 11 -10.74 -1.77 8.66
N GLY A 12 -9.84 -1.11 7.93
CA GLY A 12 -8.45 -0.91 8.34
C GLY A 12 -7.66 -0.03 7.38
N THR A 13 -6.49 0.42 7.84
CA THR A 13 -5.58 1.22 7.02
C THR A 13 -4.85 0.33 6.02
N VAL A 14 -4.86 0.74 4.76
CA VAL A 14 -4.19 0.04 3.66
C VAL A 14 -2.88 0.75 3.32
N LEU A 15 -1.78 0.02 3.39
CA LEU A 15 -0.50 0.44 2.86
C LEU A 15 -0.35 -0.07 1.42
N THR A 16 0.02 0.84 0.55
CA THR A 16 0.20 0.61 -0.89
C THR A 16 1.60 1.05 -1.30
N TYR A 17 2.12 0.46 -2.37
CA TYR A 17 3.41 0.89 -2.93
C TYR A 17 3.37 2.37 -3.34
N PRO A 18 4.43 3.16 -3.10
CA PRO A 18 4.44 4.58 -3.41
C PRO A 18 4.31 4.80 -4.93
N HIS A 19 3.48 5.76 -5.33
CA HIS A 19 3.21 6.00 -6.75
C HIS A 19 4.48 6.46 -7.48
N ASN A 20 4.82 5.76 -8.56
CA ASN A 20 5.94 6.14 -9.42
C ASN A 20 5.44 6.91 -10.65
N TYR A 21 5.51 8.24 -10.56
CA TYR A 21 5.09 9.16 -11.63
C TYR A 21 5.77 8.92 -12.98
N GLN A 22 6.96 8.29 -13.00
CA GLN A 22 7.70 8.03 -14.24
C GLN A 22 7.11 6.89 -15.07
N MET A 23 6.29 6.00 -14.47
CA MET A 23 5.71 4.86 -15.19
C MET A 23 4.75 5.27 -16.31
N ARG A 24 4.14 6.46 -16.23
CA ARG A 24 3.25 7.01 -17.28
C ARG A 24 3.94 7.16 -18.63
N GLN A 25 5.26 7.35 -18.64
CA GLN A 25 6.06 7.53 -19.85
C GLN A 25 6.54 6.21 -20.46
N ILE A 26 6.41 5.11 -19.71
CA ILE A 26 7.01 3.80 -20.05
C ILE A 26 5.92 2.81 -20.50
N VAL A 27 4.74 2.84 -19.88
CA VAL A 27 3.66 1.87 -20.16
C VAL A 27 2.87 2.28 -21.41
N LYS A 28 2.68 1.35 -22.36
CA LYS A 28 1.86 1.59 -23.56
C LYS A 28 0.35 1.50 -23.25
N THR A 29 -0.47 2.17 -24.03
CA THR A 29 -1.93 2.21 -23.84
C THR A 29 -2.61 0.89 -24.25
N PRO A 30 -3.72 0.50 -23.60
CA PRO A 30 -4.32 1.15 -22.42
C PRO A 30 -3.49 0.90 -21.15
N GLN A 31 -3.19 1.96 -20.38
CA GLN A 31 -2.41 1.80 -19.16
C GLN A 31 -3.31 1.34 -18.00
N PRO A 32 -2.79 0.58 -17.03
CA PRO A 32 -3.55 0.18 -15.85
C PRO A 32 -3.74 1.35 -14.86
N LEU A 33 -4.80 1.30 -14.04
CA LEU A 33 -5.26 2.44 -13.22
C LEU A 33 -4.19 2.98 -12.25
N TYR A 34 -3.34 2.10 -11.69
CA TYR A 34 -2.26 2.48 -10.77
C TYR A 34 -1.15 3.33 -11.43
N VAL A 35 -1.15 3.44 -12.77
CA VAL A 35 -0.26 4.31 -13.55
C VAL A 35 -0.84 5.72 -13.68
N TYR A 36 -2.18 5.85 -13.72
CA TYR A 36 -2.87 7.13 -13.89
C TYR A 36 -3.08 7.87 -12.58
N GLU A 37 -3.47 7.13 -11.54
CA GLU A 37 -3.89 7.69 -10.27
C GLU A 37 -2.90 7.34 -9.16
N THR A 38 -2.85 8.22 -8.15
CA THR A 38 -2.22 7.90 -6.87
C THR A 38 -2.95 6.73 -6.22
N THR A 39 -2.53 6.35 -5.02
CA THR A 39 -3.13 5.28 -4.21
C THR A 39 -4.61 5.51 -3.86
N ALA A 40 -5.15 6.70 -4.13
CA ALA A 40 -6.54 7.10 -3.94
C ALA A 40 -7.58 6.21 -4.65
N TYR A 41 -7.22 5.47 -5.71
CA TYR A 41 -8.16 4.50 -6.30
C TYR A 41 -8.48 3.36 -5.32
N VAL A 42 -7.54 2.99 -4.44
CA VAL A 42 -7.76 1.93 -3.45
C VAL A 42 -8.80 2.37 -2.43
N SER A 43 -8.70 3.60 -1.90
CA SER A 43 -9.71 4.13 -0.98
C SER A 43 -11.08 4.26 -1.64
N ALA A 44 -11.13 4.78 -2.87
CA ALA A 44 -12.37 4.98 -3.62
C ALA A 44 -13.13 3.67 -3.92
N PHE A 45 -12.43 2.58 -4.27
CA PHE A 45 -13.07 1.33 -4.69
C PHE A 45 -13.20 0.28 -3.58
N ALA A 46 -12.27 0.26 -2.62
CA ALA A 46 -12.29 -0.70 -1.52
C ALA A 46 -13.07 -0.20 -0.28
N ASN A 47 -13.42 1.09 -0.22
CA ASN A 47 -14.03 1.69 0.99
C ASN A 47 -13.17 1.46 2.25
N GLN A 48 -11.85 1.58 2.06
CA GLN A 48 -10.83 1.46 3.09
C GLN A 48 -10.04 2.77 3.13
N GLN A 49 -9.45 3.10 4.27
CA GLN A 49 -8.55 4.25 4.35
C GLN A 49 -7.16 3.86 3.82
N THR A 50 -6.54 4.69 2.98
CA THR A 50 -5.13 4.47 2.61
C THR A 50 -4.19 5.27 3.52
N PHE A 51 -3.01 4.71 3.80
CA PHE A 51 -2.02 5.37 4.68
C PHE A 51 -1.49 6.68 4.07
N LEU A 52 -1.16 6.61 2.78
CA LEU A 52 -0.82 7.76 1.96
C LEU A 52 -1.96 7.95 0.96
N GLU A 53 -2.83 8.92 1.23
CA GLU A 53 -3.88 9.36 0.30
C GLU A 53 -3.28 10.24 -0.82
N ASP A 54 -4.13 10.78 -1.69
CA ASP A 54 -3.72 11.67 -2.78
C ASP A 54 -2.84 12.84 -2.32
N GLU A 55 -1.60 12.87 -2.83
CA GLU A 55 -0.57 13.85 -2.43
C GLU A 55 -1.00 15.30 -2.73
N MET A 56 -1.72 15.54 -3.83
CA MET A 56 -2.18 16.87 -4.21
C MET A 56 -3.24 17.39 -3.23
N THR A 57 -4.16 16.51 -2.81
CA THR A 57 -5.18 16.81 -1.80
C THR A 57 -4.54 17.08 -0.44
N LEU A 58 -3.55 16.27 -0.03
CA LEU A 58 -2.82 16.45 1.23
C LEU A 58 -2.00 17.76 1.25
N GLU A 59 -1.38 18.12 0.13
CA GLU A 59 -0.67 19.39 -0.07
C GLU A 59 -1.61 20.59 0.11
N ILE A 60 -2.79 20.54 -0.54
CA ILE A 60 -3.82 21.59 -0.40
C ILE A 60 -4.27 21.73 1.06
N MET A 61 -4.41 20.61 1.78
CA MET A 61 -4.81 20.58 3.19
C MET A 61 -3.65 20.87 4.17
N GLN A 62 -2.43 21.09 3.68
CA GLN A 62 -1.21 21.33 4.47
C GLN A 62 -0.90 20.21 5.48
N PHE A 63 -1.21 18.96 5.12
CA PHE A 63 -0.79 17.81 5.90
C PHE A 63 0.65 17.41 5.53
N ASP A 64 1.42 16.90 6.49
CA ASP A 64 2.78 16.40 6.26
C ASP A 64 2.75 15.03 5.54
N TRP A 65 2.49 15.06 4.24
CA TRP A 65 2.48 13.88 3.38
C TRP A 65 3.89 13.47 2.94
N GLU A 66 4.84 14.41 2.89
CA GLU A 66 6.21 14.13 2.49
C GLU A 66 6.92 13.19 3.45
N THR A 67 6.75 13.38 4.77
CA THR A 67 7.30 12.48 5.79
C THR A 67 6.71 11.09 5.64
N ARG A 68 5.37 10.98 5.53
CA ARG A 68 4.69 9.70 5.33
C ARG A 68 5.19 9.00 4.08
N ARG A 69 5.36 9.72 2.96
CA ARG A 69 5.91 9.16 1.73
C ARG A 69 7.31 8.59 1.93
N LYS A 70 8.19 9.30 2.62
CA LYS A 70 9.55 8.81 2.92
C LYS A 70 9.53 7.54 3.76
N GLU A 71 8.62 7.44 4.73
CA GLU A 71 8.43 6.25 5.55
C GLU A 71 7.91 5.07 4.73
N VAL A 72 6.92 5.30 3.85
CA VAL A 72 6.44 4.29 2.90
C VAL A 72 7.58 3.80 2.01
N GLU A 73 8.36 4.71 1.43
CA GLU A 73 9.52 4.34 0.60
C GLU A 73 10.57 3.56 1.40
N LYS A 74 10.80 3.92 2.67
CA LYS A 74 11.69 3.19 3.57
C LYS A 74 11.14 1.79 3.83
N PHE A 75 9.85 1.61 4.09
CA PHE A 75 9.22 0.31 4.31
C PHE A 75 9.44 -0.66 3.15
N PHE A 76 9.26 -0.21 1.91
CA PHE A 76 9.48 -1.07 0.75
C PHE A 76 10.95 -1.36 0.43
N LYS A 77 11.90 -0.63 1.03
CA LYS A 77 13.35 -0.74 0.75
C LYS A 77 14.18 -1.29 1.92
N THR A 78 13.63 -1.29 3.13
CA THR A 78 14.37 -1.66 4.34
C THR A 78 14.53 -3.18 4.46
N THR A 79 15.59 -3.60 5.15
CA THR A 79 15.78 -4.96 5.65
C THR A 79 15.70 -5.04 7.19
N GLU A 80 15.45 -3.90 7.84
CA GLU A 80 15.34 -3.79 9.30
C GLU A 80 13.97 -4.29 9.77
N LEU A 81 13.91 -5.56 10.19
CA LEU A 81 12.66 -6.21 10.57
C LEU A 81 11.91 -5.47 11.69
N LEU A 82 12.61 -5.11 12.77
CA LEU A 82 11.99 -4.48 13.94
C LEU A 82 11.33 -3.14 13.54
N TRP A 83 12.08 -2.27 12.86
CA TRP A 83 11.56 -0.99 12.37
C TRP A 83 10.34 -1.17 11.45
N ALA A 84 10.36 -2.18 10.57
CA ALA A 84 9.25 -2.42 9.67
C ALA A 84 7.99 -2.92 10.40
N LYS A 85 8.13 -3.75 11.45
CA LYS A 85 7.01 -4.16 12.29
C LYS A 85 6.46 -2.99 13.10
N ASP A 86 7.35 -2.20 13.71
CA ASP A 86 6.97 -0.99 14.45
C ASP A 86 6.21 -0.03 13.53
N PHE A 87 6.70 0.18 12.30
CA PHE A 87 6.01 0.99 11.29
C PHE A 87 4.59 0.48 11.00
N LEU A 88 4.40 -0.82 10.81
CA LEU A 88 3.06 -1.39 10.58
C LEU A 88 2.15 -1.19 11.78
N ASN A 89 2.66 -1.41 12.99
CA ASN A 89 1.88 -1.32 14.22
C ASN A 89 1.53 0.13 14.60
N GLU A 90 2.52 1.02 14.65
CA GLU A 90 2.36 2.44 15.02
C GLU A 90 1.43 3.18 14.06
N ASN A 91 1.46 2.83 12.77
CA ASN A 91 0.58 3.43 11.76
C ASN A 91 -0.74 2.67 11.58
N GLN A 92 -1.01 1.67 12.43
CA GLN A 92 -2.22 0.86 12.42
C GLN A 92 -2.53 0.27 11.03
N ILE A 93 -1.48 -0.15 10.32
CA ILE A 93 -1.59 -0.77 9.00
C ILE A 93 -2.20 -2.15 9.19
N ARG A 94 -3.35 -2.36 8.55
CA ARG A 94 -4.05 -3.65 8.58
C ARG A 94 -3.82 -4.44 7.31
N TYR A 95 -3.75 -3.76 6.16
CA TYR A 95 -3.64 -4.40 4.87
C TYR A 95 -2.45 -3.87 4.09
N LEU A 96 -1.76 -4.79 3.40
CA LEU A 96 -0.78 -4.46 2.38
C LEU A 96 -1.37 -4.79 1.01
N TYR A 97 -1.49 -3.81 0.12
CA TYR A 97 -2.03 -4.01 -1.22
C TYR A 97 -0.94 -3.76 -2.27
N LEU A 98 -0.55 -4.83 -2.98
CA LEU A 98 0.51 -4.81 -3.98
C LEU A 98 -0.06 -5.17 -5.35
N VAL A 99 0.48 -4.53 -6.39
CA VAL A 99 0.13 -4.81 -7.78
C VAL A 99 1.34 -5.21 -8.61
N ASP A 100 1.13 -6.09 -9.59
CA ASP A 100 2.13 -6.55 -10.56
C ASP A 100 3.41 -7.07 -9.84
N ASN A 101 4.57 -6.50 -10.14
CA ASN A 101 5.86 -6.94 -9.62
C ASN A 101 6.31 -6.20 -8.34
N GLN A 102 5.40 -5.46 -7.70
CA GLN A 102 5.71 -4.77 -6.45
C GLN A 102 5.99 -5.76 -5.33
N SER A 103 7.05 -5.49 -4.56
CA SER A 103 7.49 -6.32 -3.44
C SER A 103 8.20 -5.47 -2.39
N PHE A 104 8.50 -6.10 -1.25
CA PHE A 104 9.33 -5.58 -0.16
C PHE A 104 10.42 -6.61 0.15
N PHE A 105 11.52 -6.19 0.76
CA PHE A 105 12.71 -7.05 0.96
C PHE A 105 12.60 -8.02 2.13
N ILE A 106 11.72 -7.75 3.09
CA ILE A 106 11.54 -8.58 4.28
C ILE A 106 10.59 -9.74 3.98
N ASN A 107 10.83 -10.90 4.58
CA ASN A 107 9.90 -12.02 4.46
C ASN A 107 8.55 -11.68 5.13
N PRO A 108 7.40 -11.87 4.46
CA PRO A 108 6.07 -11.66 5.03
C PRO A 108 5.87 -12.31 6.41
N ASP A 109 6.34 -13.55 6.60
CA ASP A 109 6.19 -14.28 7.87
C ASP A 109 6.88 -13.56 9.04
N GLY A 110 8.03 -12.93 8.77
CA GLY A 110 8.75 -12.14 9.77
C GLY A 110 7.99 -10.89 10.19
N LEU A 111 7.25 -10.29 9.26
CA LEU A 111 6.39 -9.13 9.47
C LEU A 111 5.01 -9.49 10.01
N GLU A 112 4.72 -10.77 10.24
CA GLU A 112 3.37 -11.23 10.63
C GLU A 112 2.30 -10.84 9.60
N LEU A 113 2.70 -10.86 8.33
CA LEU A 113 1.83 -10.63 7.19
C LEU A 113 1.33 -11.97 6.64
N GLU A 114 0.02 -12.18 6.69
CA GLU A 114 -0.64 -13.34 6.09
C GLU A 114 -1.19 -12.97 4.72
N GLU A 115 -0.86 -13.74 3.68
CA GLU A 115 -1.45 -13.55 2.36
C GLU A 115 -2.93 -13.99 2.40
N ILE A 116 -3.86 -13.05 2.23
CA ILE A 116 -5.30 -13.31 2.26
C ILE A 116 -5.94 -13.33 0.88
N PHE A 117 -5.24 -12.81 -0.14
CA PHE A 117 -5.68 -12.85 -1.53
C PHE A 117 -4.48 -12.74 -2.47
N ALA A 118 -4.48 -13.55 -3.52
CA ALA A 118 -3.55 -13.43 -4.63
C ALA A 118 -4.23 -13.80 -5.94
N ASN A 119 -3.93 -13.04 -6.98
CA ASN A 119 -4.15 -13.41 -8.37
C ASN A 119 -2.94 -12.98 -9.22
N ASP A 120 -3.03 -13.12 -10.54
CA ASP A 120 -1.93 -12.81 -11.46
C ASP A 120 -1.42 -11.36 -11.37
N PHE A 121 -2.20 -10.44 -10.81
CA PHE A 121 -1.91 -9.00 -10.82
C PHE A 121 -1.93 -8.33 -9.45
N VAL A 122 -2.50 -8.95 -8.42
CA VAL A 122 -2.73 -8.33 -7.12
C VAL A 122 -2.41 -9.32 -6.01
N LYS A 123 -1.69 -8.84 -5.00
CA LYS A 123 -1.48 -9.54 -3.73
C LYS A 123 -1.95 -8.68 -2.58
N ILE A 124 -2.64 -9.29 -1.64
CA ILE A 124 -3.13 -8.63 -0.44
C ILE A 124 -2.66 -9.42 0.77
N TYR A 125 -1.96 -8.73 1.65
CA TYR A 125 -1.55 -9.25 2.94
C TYR A 125 -2.38 -8.61 4.06
N GLU A 126 -2.72 -9.37 5.09
CA GLU A 126 -3.26 -8.87 6.36
C GLU A 126 -2.16 -8.90 7.41
N PHE A 127 -1.94 -7.78 8.09
CA PHE A 127 -1.09 -7.72 9.27
C PHE A 127 -1.87 -8.25 10.48
N ARG A 128 -1.38 -9.34 11.06
CA ARG A 128 -1.97 -9.98 12.24
C ARG A 128 -1.00 -9.88 13.40
N ASP A 129 -1.11 -8.80 14.16
CA ASP A 129 -0.38 -8.66 15.42
C ASP A 129 -0.77 -9.81 16.35
N LYS A 130 0.16 -10.73 16.59
CA LYS A 130 -0.03 -11.84 17.52
C LYS A 130 0.22 -11.30 18.93
N ILE A 131 -0.81 -10.66 19.49
CA ILE A 131 -0.86 -10.29 20.92
C ILE A 131 -0.70 -11.54 21.79
#